data_AF-A0ABD1LNU4-F1
#
_entry.id   AF-A0ABD1LNU4-F1
#
_cell.length_a   1.000
_cell.length_b   1.000
_cell.length_c   1.000
_cell.angle_alpha   90.00
_cell.angle_beta   90.00
_cell.angle_gamma   90.00
#
_symmetry.space_group_name_H-M   'P 1'
#
loop_
_entity.id
_entity.type
_entity.pdbx_description
1 polymer ?
#
loop_
_entity_poly.entity_id
_entity_poly.type
_entity_poly.pdbx_seq_one_letter_code
_entity_poly.pdbx_strand_id
1 'polypeptide(L)'
;MPFKRFVEIGRVALINYGKEYGRLVVIVDVIDQTRALVDAPDMVRTQINLKRLSLTDIKIDIKRIPKKKDLIKAMEDADVKNKWEKSSWGRKLIVKKRRASLNDFDRFKLMLAKIKVLLSLLFYFSIRAVHIVKLKCGFWILICVCACLCCIDGNIWVLNFMQRAAVVRQELAKLKKSA
;
A
#
# COMPACT_ATOMS: atom_id res chain seq x y z
N MET A 1 1.68 -8.07 -24.95
CA MET A 1 3.12 -8.41 -25.00
C MET A 1 3.66 -8.62 -23.58
N PRO A 2 4.53 -9.62 -23.33
CA PRO A 2 4.86 -10.09 -21.98
C PRO A 2 5.89 -9.24 -21.21
N PHE A 3 6.72 -8.43 -21.89
CA PHE A 3 7.73 -7.59 -21.24
C PHE A 3 7.24 -6.14 -21.07
N LYS A 4 7.31 -5.62 -19.83
CA LYS A 4 6.87 -4.25 -19.49
C LYS A 4 7.97 -3.35 -18.94
N ARG A 5 9.02 -3.93 -18.35
CA ARG A 5 10.11 -3.20 -17.68
C ARG A 5 11.41 -3.43 -18.42
N PHE A 6 11.84 -2.43 -19.19
CA PHE A 6 13.07 -2.48 -19.95
C PHE A 6 14.19 -1.71 -19.25
N VAL A 7 15.43 -2.10 -19.49
CA VAL A 7 16.59 -1.32 -19.04
C VAL A 7 16.72 -0.11 -19.95
N GLU A 8 16.41 1.06 -19.40
CA GLU A 8 16.41 2.33 -20.11
C GLU A 8 17.02 3.40 -19.22
N ILE A 9 17.57 4.44 -19.85
CA ILE A 9 18.07 5.62 -19.15
C ILE A 9 16.92 6.31 -18.42
N GLY A 10 17.16 6.72 -17.17
CA GLY A 10 16.21 7.40 -16.31
C GLY A 10 15.20 6.46 -15.61
N ARG A 11 15.30 5.15 -15.79
CA ARG A 11 14.48 4.20 -15.03
C ARG A 11 14.96 4.10 -13.58
N VAL A 12 14.00 4.08 -12.65
CA VAL A 12 14.25 3.88 -11.23
C VAL A 12 14.35 2.37 -10.93
N ALA A 13 15.38 1.99 -10.20
CA ALA A 13 15.64 0.64 -9.76
C ALA A 13 15.87 0.58 -8.25
N LEU A 14 15.65 -0.60 -7.67
CA LEU A 14 15.98 -0.91 -6.28
C LEU A 14 17.21 -1.82 -6.25
N ILE A 15 18.16 -1.54 -5.36
CA ILE A 15 19.32 -2.41 -5.15
C ILE A 15 18.93 -3.58 -4.23
N ASN A 16 19.13 -4.83 -4.71
CA ASN A 16 18.79 -6.06 -3.99
C ASN A 16 19.92 -6.62 -3.13
N TYR A 17 21.16 -6.22 -3.34
CA TYR A 17 22.30 -6.79 -2.62
C TYR A 17 23.47 -5.80 -2.58
N GLY A 18 24.20 -5.78 -1.46
CA GLY A 18 25.42 -4.99 -1.26
C GLY A 18 25.34 -4.05 -0.07
N LYS A 19 26.35 -3.17 0.03
CA LYS A 19 26.42 -2.11 1.04
C LYS A 19 25.22 -1.16 0.95
N GLU A 20 24.75 -0.89 -0.27
CA GLU A 20 23.64 0.02 -0.58
C GLU A 20 22.28 -0.70 -0.70
N TYR A 21 22.06 -1.75 0.09
CA TYR A 21 20.84 -2.56 0.03
C TYR A 21 19.56 -1.76 0.32
N GLY A 22 18.54 -1.95 -0.51
CA GLY A 22 17.22 -1.35 -0.31
C GLY A 22 17.14 0.14 -0.62
N ARG A 23 18.18 0.72 -1.25
CA ARG A 23 18.15 2.08 -1.78
C ARG A 23 17.54 2.11 -3.18
N LEU A 24 16.80 3.20 -3.43
CA LEU A 24 16.31 3.56 -4.75
C LEU A 24 17.39 4.32 -5.50
N VAL A 25 17.54 3.97 -6.76
CA VAL A 25 18.57 4.51 -7.61
C VAL A 25 18.05 4.71 -9.03
N VAL A 26 18.64 5.64 -9.77
CA VAL A 26 18.29 5.91 -11.17
C VAL A 26 19.40 5.39 -12.06
N ILE A 27 19.03 4.70 -13.14
CA ILE A 27 19.96 4.29 -14.19
C ILE A 27 20.30 5.52 -15.03
N VAL A 28 21.54 5.95 -14.97
CA VAL A 28 22.02 7.15 -15.70
C VAL A 28 22.57 6.77 -17.06
N ASP A 29 23.28 5.65 -17.13
CA ASP A 29 23.84 5.13 -18.36
C ASP A 29 23.90 3.61 -18.33
N VAL A 30 23.88 2.99 -19.51
CA VAL A 30 24.13 1.56 -19.67
C VAL A 30 25.51 1.42 -20.26
N ILE A 31 26.44 0.85 -19.48
CA ILE A 31 27.84 0.74 -19.89
C ILE A 31 27.98 -0.49 -20.78
N ASP A 32 27.50 -1.63 -20.29
CA ASP A 32 27.54 -2.91 -20.99
C ASP A 32 26.21 -3.66 -20.80
N GLN A 33 26.09 -4.81 -21.45
CA GLN A 33 24.94 -5.72 -21.30
C GLN A 33 24.68 -6.17 -19.85
N THR A 34 25.71 -6.15 -19.00
CA THR A 34 25.63 -6.64 -17.61
C THR A 34 25.75 -5.53 -16.57
N ARG A 35 26.19 -4.33 -16.94
CA ARG A 35 26.58 -3.25 -16.02
C ARG A 35 25.93 -1.93 -16.41
N ALA A 36 25.37 -1.24 -15.43
CA ALA A 36 24.82 0.09 -15.57
C ALA A 36 25.53 1.08 -14.65
N LEU A 37 25.60 2.33 -15.07
CA LEU A 37 25.99 3.44 -14.24
C LEU A 37 24.76 3.94 -13.48
N VAL A 38 24.88 4.00 -12.17
CA VAL A 38 23.76 4.25 -11.27
C VAL A 38 24.07 5.48 -10.41
N ASP A 39 23.08 6.32 -10.19
CA ASP A 39 23.18 7.53 -9.37
C ASP A 39 21.98 7.68 -8.42
N ALA A 40 22.23 8.35 -7.31
CA ALA A 40 21.24 8.70 -6.29
C ALA A 40 21.71 9.96 -5.55
N PRO A 41 20.80 10.77 -4.98
CA PRO A 41 21.16 12.03 -4.32
C PRO A 41 22.14 11.82 -3.16
N ASP A 42 21.98 10.72 -2.42
CA ASP A 42 22.78 10.39 -1.23
C ASP A 42 24.03 9.55 -1.55
N MET A 43 24.21 9.13 -2.82
CA MET A 43 25.24 8.18 -3.22
C MET A 43 26.23 8.83 -4.20
N VAL A 44 27.45 8.31 -4.21
CA VAL A 44 28.40 8.59 -5.29
C VAL A 44 28.05 7.73 -6.50
N ARG A 45 28.26 8.28 -7.70
CA ARG A 45 28.03 7.55 -8.95
C ARG A 45 28.86 6.28 -8.96
N THR A 46 28.18 5.16 -9.10
CA THR A 46 28.81 3.84 -8.99
C THR A 46 28.32 2.95 -10.13
N GLN A 47 29.22 2.13 -10.65
CA GLN A 47 28.86 1.08 -11.59
C GLN A 47 28.27 -0.11 -10.83
N ILE A 48 27.13 -0.60 -11.27
CA ILE A 48 26.43 -1.73 -10.65
C ILE A 48 26.01 -2.73 -11.72
N ASN A 49 26.14 -4.02 -11.40
CA ASN A 49 25.65 -5.08 -12.28
C ASN A 49 24.11 -5.10 -12.29
N LEU A 50 23.52 -5.19 -13.47
CA LEU A 50 22.07 -5.21 -13.69
C LEU A 50 21.37 -6.36 -12.94
N LYS A 51 22.04 -7.50 -12.74
CA LYS A 51 21.54 -8.64 -11.95
C LYS A 51 21.23 -8.27 -10.49
N ARG A 52 21.86 -7.23 -9.94
CA ARG A 52 21.67 -6.75 -8.56
C ARG A 52 20.53 -5.73 -8.45
N LEU A 53 19.98 -5.30 -9.58
CA LEU A 53 18.95 -4.27 -9.65
C LEU A 53 17.60 -4.92 -9.94
N SER A 54 16.59 -4.51 -9.18
CA SER A 54 15.20 -4.78 -9.51
C SER A 54 14.59 -3.53 -10.12
N LEU A 55 14.18 -3.60 -11.38
CA LEU A 55 13.57 -2.48 -12.09
C LEU A 55 12.16 -2.20 -11.55
N THR A 56 11.83 -0.91 -11.45
CA THR A 56 10.49 -0.45 -11.09
C THR A 56 9.72 0.03 -12.32
N ASP A 57 8.43 0.28 -12.14
CA ASP A 57 7.57 0.86 -13.17
C ASP A 57 7.82 2.37 -13.37
N ILE A 58 8.54 3.02 -12.46
CA ILE A 58 8.78 4.46 -12.49
C ILE A 58 9.92 4.78 -13.46
N LYS A 59 9.64 5.67 -14.41
CA LYS A 59 10.61 6.23 -15.34
C LYS A 59 10.64 7.75 -15.18
N ILE A 60 11.84 8.30 -15.30
CA ILE A 60 12.12 9.73 -15.35
C ILE A 60 12.78 9.98 -16.71
N ASP A 61 12.39 11.03 -17.41
CA ASP A 61 13.01 11.38 -18.68
C ASP A 61 14.23 12.27 -18.42
N ILE A 62 15.42 11.71 -18.67
CA ILE A 62 16.71 12.37 -18.38
C ILE A 62 17.66 12.14 -19.57
N LYS A 63 18.50 13.13 -19.85
CA LYS A 63 19.61 13.00 -20.80
C LYS A 63 20.65 11.99 -20.28
N ARG A 64 21.38 11.35 -21.19
CA ARG A 64 22.50 10.47 -20.85
C ARG A 64 23.54 11.24 -20.04
N ILE A 65 23.93 10.71 -18.87
CA ILE A 65 24.93 11.29 -17.96
C ILE A 65 24.60 12.76 -17.58
N PRO A 66 23.53 13.00 -16.81
CA PRO A 66 23.21 14.33 -16.29
C PRO A 66 24.24 14.74 -15.21
N LYS A 67 24.26 16.01 -14.80
CA LYS A 67 24.93 16.41 -13.55
C LYS A 67 24.04 16.07 -12.36
N LYS A 68 24.64 15.92 -11.16
CA LYS A 68 23.86 15.55 -9.95
C LYS A 68 22.75 16.54 -9.63
N LYS A 69 22.99 17.83 -9.85
CA LYS A 69 22.00 18.90 -9.65
C LYS A 69 20.77 18.70 -10.54
N ASP A 70 20.98 18.32 -11.80
CA ASP A 70 19.89 18.13 -12.76
C ASP A 70 19.11 16.84 -12.47
N LEU A 71 19.80 15.80 -12.01
CA LEU A 71 19.16 14.55 -11.57
C LEU A 71 18.24 14.77 -10.36
N ILE A 72 18.67 15.57 -9.39
CA ILE A 72 17.87 15.90 -8.20
C ILE A 72 16.59 16.62 -8.62
N LYS A 73 16.72 17.66 -9.45
CA LYS A 73 15.58 18.39 -10.01
C LYS A 73 14.61 17.47 -10.74
N ALA A 74 15.12 16.65 -11.67
CA ALA A 74 14.29 15.71 -12.43
C ALA A 74 13.57 14.68 -11.53
N MET A 75 14.20 14.27 -10.41
CA MET A 75 13.60 13.33 -9.46
C MET A 75 12.53 13.97 -8.58
N GLU A 76 12.69 15.26 -8.26
CA GLU A 76 11.69 16.09 -7.59
C GLU A 76 10.51 16.37 -8.51
N ASP A 77 10.77 16.82 -9.75
CA ASP A 77 9.75 17.06 -10.78
C ASP A 77 8.91 15.81 -11.08
N ALA A 78 9.56 14.63 -11.05
CA ALA A 78 8.89 13.35 -11.28
C ALA A 78 8.24 12.74 -10.02
N ASP A 79 8.36 13.37 -8.83
CA ASP A 79 7.74 12.93 -7.58
C ASP A 79 8.01 11.45 -7.24
N VAL A 80 9.24 10.99 -7.48
CA VAL A 80 9.59 9.56 -7.41
C VAL A 80 9.34 8.96 -6.03
N LYS A 81 9.63 9.71 -4.96
CA LYS A 81 9.42 9.29 -3.57
C LYS A 81 7.94 9.00 -3.31
N ASN A 82 7.07 9.94 -3.69
CA ASN A 82 5.62 9.83 -3.52
C ASN A 82 5.04 8.66 -4.33
N LYS A 83 5.49 8.49 -5.58
CA LYS A 83 5.07 7.35 -6.44
C LYS A 83 5.54 6.02 -5.86
N TRP A 84 6.76 5.97 -5.32
CA TRP A 84 7.29 4.77 -4.69
C TRP A 84 6.51 4.37 -3.43
N GLU A 85 6.20 5.32 -2.55
CA GLU A 85 5.44 5.06 -1.33
C GLU A 85 4.00 4.64 -1.60
N LYS A 86 3.40 5.11 -2.70
CA LYS A 86 2.06 4.67 -3.14
C LYS A 86 2.09 3.27 -3.75
N SER A 87 3.20 2.86 -4.35
CA SER A 87 3.33 1.55 -4.99
C SER A 87 3.10 0.39 -4.00
N SER A 88 2.47 -0.68 -4.46
CA SER A 88 2.20 -1.86 -3.61
C SER A 88 3.48 -2.47 -3.05
N TRP A 89 4.58 -2.41 -3.81
CA TRP A 89 5.87 -2.93 -3.41
C TRP A 89 6.56 -2.04 -2.36
N GLY A 90 6.60 -0.73 -2.58
CA GLY A 90 7.10 0.23 -1.60
C GLY A 90 6.35 0.14 -0.27
N ARG A 91 5.01 0.05 -0.31
CA ARG A 91 4.17 -0.16 0.89
C ARG A 91 4.55 -1.43 1.66
N LYS A 92 4.78 -2.54 0.96
CA LYS A 92 5.22 -3.80 1.59
C LYS A 92 6.56 -3.64 2.31
N LEU A 93 7.53 -2.96 1.68
CA LEU A 93 8.84 -2.72 2.29
C LEU A 93 8.75 -1.80 3.51
N ILE A 94 7.95 -0.74 3.44
CA ILE A 94 7.71 0.17 4.58
C ILE A 94 7.08 -0.59 5.75
N VAL A 95 6.06 -1.41 5.48
CA VAL A 95 5.42 -2.24 6.52
C VAL A 95 6.42 -3.23 7.12
N LYS A 96 7.30 -3.83 6.32
CA LYS A 96 8.35 -4.73 6.82
C LYS A 96 9.35 -3.99 7.71
N LYS A 97 9.79 -2.79 7.32
CA LYS A 97 10.68 -1.93 8.12
C LYS A 97 10.04 -1.55 9.46
N ARG A 98 8.79 -1.06 9.43
CA ARG A 98 8.03 -0.73 10.64
C ARG A 98 7.84 -1.93 11.55
N ARG A 99 7.52 -3.10 11.01
CA ARG A 99 7.38 -4.33 11.79
C ARG A 99 8.67 -4.75 12.49
N ALA A 100 9.83 -4.50 11.86
CA ALA A 100 11.12 -4.78 12.46
C ALA A 100 11.45 -3.83 13.62
N SER A 101 10.97 -2.58 13.58
CA SER A 101 11.18 -1.59 14.65
C SER A 101 10.18 -1.67 15.81
N LEU A 102 9.17 -2.56 15.76
CA LEU A 102 8.15 -2.65 16.80
C LEU A 102 8.69 -3.27 18.10
N ASN A 103 8.46 -2.55 19.19
CA ASN A 103 8.66 -3.04 20.55
C ASN A 103 7.54 -4.02 20.95
N ASP A 104 7.79 -4.84 21.97
CA ASP A 104 6.89 -5.91 22.40
C ASP A 104 5.46 -5.41 22.74
N PHE A 105 5.37 -4.28 23.45
CA PHE A 105 4.10 -3.64 23.78
C PHE A 105 3.26 -3.28 22.54
N ASP A 106 3.89 -2.82 21.45
CA ASP A 106 3.17 -2.49 20.22
C ASP A 106 2.72 -3.74 19.46
N ARG A 107 3.47 -4.86 19.59
CA ARG A 107 3.03 -6.16 19.05
C ARG A 107 1.77 -6.64 19.77
N PHE A 108 1.70 -6.46 21.09
CA PHE A 108 0.49 -6.77 21.87
C PHE A 108 -0.72 -5.94 21.42
N LYS A 109 -0.56 -4.63 21.22
CA LYS A 109 -1.63 -3.77 20.65
C LYS A 109 -2.09 -4.26 19.28
N LEU A 110 -1.14 -4.64 18.40
CA LEU A 110 -1.45 -5.18 17.07
C LEU A 110 -2.18 -6.53 17.13
N MET A 111 -1.88 -7.37 18.13
CA MET A 111 -2.59 -8.63 18.35
C MET A 111 -4.05 -8.37 18.74
N LEU A 112 -4.29 -7.53 19.75
CA LEU A 112 -5.65 -7.17 20.18
C LEU A 112 -6.45 -6.50 19.06
N ALA A 113 -5.81 -5.63 18.29
CA ALA A 113 -6.36 -5.01 17.08
C ALA A 113 -6.86 -6.05 16.07
N LYS A 114 -6.07 -7.10 15.80
CA LYS A 114 -6.47 -8.18 14.88
C LYS A 114 -7.68 -8.96 15.40
N ILE A 115 -7.71 -9.28 16.70
CA ILE A 115 -8.81 -10.00 17.34
C ILE A 115 -10.12 -9.18 17.22
N LYS A 116 -10.07 -7.89 17.52
CA LYS A 116 -11.24 -6.98 17.38
C LYS A 116 -11.77 -6.90 15.94
N VAL A 117 -10.88 -6.87 14.96
CA VAL A 117 -11.28 -6.85 13.54
C VAL A 117 -11.91 -8.18 13.11
N LEU A 118 -11.36 -9.30 13.55
CA LEU A 118 -11.90 -10.63 13.24
C LEU A 118 -13.32 -10.80 13.79
N LEU A 119 -13.56 -10.38 15.03
CA LEU A 119 -14.87 -10.47 15.68
C LEU A 119 -15.91 -9.60 14.96
N SER A 120 -15.53 -8.41 14.49
CA SER A 120 -16.46 -7.53 13.75
C SER A 120 -16.77 -8.05 12.34
N LEU A 121 -15.85 -8.76 11.69
CA LEU A 121 -16.08 -9.41 10.39
C LEU A 121 -17.06 -10.59 10.49
N LEU A 122 -16.95 -11.41 11.52
CA LEU A 122 -17.90 -12.51 11.78
C LEU A 122 -19.32 -11.98 11.98
N PHE A 123 -19.44 -10.86 12.72
CA PHE A 123 -20.73 -10.20 12.93
C PHE A 123 -21.31 -9.61 11.64
N TYR A 124 -20.48 -8.98 10.80
CA TYR A 124 -20.91 -8.41 9.51
C TYR A 124 -21.33 -9.50 8.50
N PHE A 125 -20.66 -10.65 8.49
CA PHE A 125 -21.02 -11.78 7.63
C PHE A 125 -22.37 -12.39 8.02
N SER A 126 -22.66 -12.46 9.32
CA SER A 126 -23.97 -12.89 9.83
C SER A 126 -25.11 -11.93 9.42
N ILE A 127 -24.91 -10.61 9.56
CA ILE A 127 -25.89 -9.60 9.12
C ILE A 127 -26.10 -9.63 7.59
N ARG A 128 -25.04 -9.78 6.80
CA ARG A 128 -25.13 -9.84 5.33
C ARG A 128 -25.82 -11.12 4.84
N ALA A 129 -25.68 -12.23 5.55
CA ALA A 129 -26.45 -13.46 5.30
C ALA A 129 -27.95 -13.25 5.56
N VAL A 130 -28.33 -12.59 6.66
CA VAL A 130 -29.73 -12.24 6.96
C VAL A 130 -30.33 -11.32 5.89
N HIS A 131 -29.56 -10.36 5.38
CA HIS A 131 -30.04 -9.45 4.32
C HIS A 131 -30.24 -10.14 2.95
N ILE A 132 -29.39 -11.14 2.61
CA ILE A 132 -29.53 -11.92 1.37
C ILE A 132 -30.77 -12.83 1.42
N VAL A 133 -31.12 -13.39 2.58
CA VAL A 133 -32.36 -14.18 2.76
C VAL A 133 -33.60 -13.30 2.64
N LYS A 134 -33.56 -12.06 3.16
CA LYS A 134 -34.69 -11.12 3.11
C LYS A 134 -35.05 -10.64 1.69
N LEU A 135 -34.06 -10.59 0.78
CA LEU A 135 -34.25 -10.22 -0.64
C LEU A 135 -34.75 -11.36 -1.54
N LYS A 136 -34.64 -12.63 -1.11
CA LYS A 136 -35.16 -13.79 -1.86
C LYS A 136 -36.60 -14.18 -1.52
N CYS A 137 -37.20 -13.60 -0.47
CA CYS A 137 -38.56 -13.93 -0.02
C CYS A 137 -39.55 -12.75 -0.09
N GLY A 138 -39.31 -11.73 -0.91
CA GLY A 138 -40.13 -10.51 -0.94
C GLY A 138 -40.54 -10.05 -2.34
N PHE A 139 -41.36 -10.83 -3.05
CA PHE A 139 -42.14 -10.33 -4.21
C PHE A 139 -43.61 -10.77 -4.17
N TRP A 140 -44.17 -11.05 -2.99
CA TRP A 140 -45.61 -11.07 -2.78
C TRP A 140 -45.86 -10.66 -1.32
N ILE A 141 -46.94 -9.94 -1.07
CA ILE A 141 -47.30 -9.31 0.21
C ILE A 141 -46.66 -7.92 0.40
N LEU A 142 -46.98 -7.02 -0.53
CA LEU A 142 -47.18 -5.63 -0.20
C LEU A 142 -48.58 -5.25 -0.70
N ILE A 143 -49.55 -5.35 0.21
CA ILE A 143 -50.90 -4.77 0.28
C ILE A 143 -51.66 -5.77 1.16
N CYS A 144 -51.64 -5.60 2.47
CA CYS A 144 -52.91 -5.59 3.22
C CYS A 144 -52.73 -5.22 4.70
N VAL A 145 -51.81 -5.81 5.47
CA VAL A 145 -51.86 -5.61 6.94
C VAL A 145 -50.47 -5.70 7.58
N CYS A 146 -49.74 -4.58 7.72
CA CYS A 146 -48.72 -4.46 8.77
C CYS A 146 -48.20 -3.03 8.96
N ALA A 147 -49.10 -2.05 8.95
CA ALA A 147 -48.80 -0.69 9.43
C ALA A 147 -48.81 -0.58 10.97
N CYS A 148 -48.73 -1.70 11.72
CA CYS A 148 -49.01 -1.65 13.16
C CYS A 148 -47.91 -2.16 14.12
N LEU A 149 -46.80 -2.80 13.71
CA LEU A 149 -45.81 -3.24 14.74
C LEU A 149 -44.37 -3.51 14.26
N CYS A 150 -43.88 -2.87 13.20
CA CYS A 150 -42.54 -3.19 12.64
C CYS A 150 -41.55 -2.02 12.57
N CYS A 151 -41.73 -0.96 13.37
CA CYS A 151 -40.99 0.30 13.18
C CYS A 151 -40.07 0.75 14.32
N ILE A 152 -39.82 -0.02 15.38
CA ILE A 152 -38.89 0.40 16.43
C ILE A 152 -37.90 -0.75 16.72
N ASP A 153 -36.59 -0.41 16.67
CA ASP A 153 -35.42 -1.20 17.10
C ASP A 153 -34.74 -2.22 16.15
N GLY A 154 -34.79 -1.99 14.83
CA GLY A 154 -33.87 -2.66 13.88
C GLY A 154 -32.66 -1.82 13.44
N ASN A 155 -32.85 -0.51 13.26
CA ASN A 155 -31.88 0.36 12.60
C ASN A 155 -30.85 1.02 13.54
N ILE A 156 -31.17 1.20 14.83
CA ILE A 156 -30.28 1.85 15.81
C ILE A 156 -29.08 0.96 16.18
N TRP A 157 -29.27 -0.36 16.26
CA TRP A 157 -28.17 -1.28 16.58
C TRP A 157 -27.17 -1.42 15.44
N VAL A 158 -27.66 -1.42 14.18
CA VAL A 158 -26.80 -1.44 12.99
C VAL A 158 -26.03 -0.13 12.84
N LEU A 159 -26.68 1.03 13.05
CA LEU A 159 -25.99 2.33 13.01
C LEU A 159 -24.92 2.46 14.10
N ASN A 160 -25.23 2.09 15.35
CA ASN A 160 -24.26 2.12 16.46
C ASN A 160 -23.10 1.14 16.24
N PHE A 161 -23.36 -0.03 15.65
CA PHE A 161 -22.31 -1.01 15.31
C PHE A 161 -21.44 -0.51 14.15
N MET A 162 -22.03 0.09 13.10
CA MET A 162 -21.27 0.67 11.99
C MET A 162 -20.46 1.90 12.43
N GLN A 163 -21.00 2.74 13.32
CA GLN A 163 -20.28 3.86 13.94
C GLN A 163 -19.12 3.35 14.82
N ARG A 164 -19.31 2.33 15.65
CA ARG A 164 -18.22 1.71 16.43
C ARG A 164 -17.17 1.04 15.54
N ALA A 165 -17.56 0.36 14.47
CA ALA A 165 -16.62 -0.25 13.52
C ALA A 165 -15.84 0.80 12.70
N ALA A 166 -16.44 1.97 12.45
CA ALA A 166 -15.77 3.11 11.83
C ALA A 166 -14.76 3.75 12.78
N VAL A 167 -15.12 3.95 14.06
CA VAL A 167 -14.21 4.44 15.10
C VAL A 167 -13.03 3.49 15.28
N VAL A 168 -13.26 2.18 15.40
CA VAL A 168 -12.18 1.18 15.50
C VAL A 168 -11.28 1.19 14.25
N ARG A 169 -11.83 1.39 13.04
CA ARG A 169 -11.02 1.55 11.82
C ARG A 169 -10.21 2.83 11.82
N GLN A 170 -10.76 3.94 12.30
CA GLN A 170 -10.05 5.21 12.46
C GLN A 170 -8.93 5.11 13.51
N GLU A 171 -9.16 4.40 14.61
CA GLU A 171 -8.19 4.17 15.68
C GLU A 171 -7.06 3.24 15.24
N LEU A 172 -7.38 2.19 14.47
CA LEU A 172 -6.40 1.34 13.82
C LEU A 172 -5.58 2.10 12.76
N ALA A 173 -6.19 3.05 12.07
CA ALA A 173 -5.49 3.92 11.13
C ALA A 173 -4.56 4.92 11.86
N LYS A 174 -4.95 5.41 13.04
CA LYS A 174 -4.11 6.23 13.92
C LYS A 174 -2.91 5.43 14.46
N LEU A 175 -3.13 4.21 14.96
CA LEU A 175 -2.06 3.30 15.41
C LEU A 175 -1.10 2.88 14.27
N LYS A 176 -1.59 2.81 13.03
CA LYS A 176 -0.74 2.60 11.83
C LYS A 176 0.02 3.85 11.37
N LYS A 177 -0.33 5.04 11.86
CA LYS A 177 0.37 6.29 11.56
C LYS A 177 1.41 6.64 12.63
N SER A 178 1.19 6.23 13.87
CA SER A 178 2.13 6.43 15.00
C SER A 178 3.19 5.33 15.16
N ALA A 179 3.14 4.27 14.36
CA ALA A 179 4.15 3.21 14.23
C ALA A 179 4.62 3.04 12.77
#